data_AF-A0A1Q3LS28-F1
#
_entry.id   AF-A0A1Q3LS28-F1
#
_cell.length_a   1.000
_cell.length_b   1.000
_cell.length_c   1.000
_cell.angle_alpha   90.00
_cell.angle_beta   90.00
_cell.angle_gamma   90.00
#
_symmetry.space_group_name_H-M   'P 1'
#
loop_
_entity.id
_entity.type
_entity.pdbx_description
1 polymer ?
#
loop_
_entity_poly.entity_id
_entity_poly.type
_entity_poly.pdbx_seq_one_letter_code
_entity_poly.pdbx_strand_id
1 'polypeptide(L)'
;MNKKVPVFLAFLLFSITLSAQELNAKLNLNTSKISGSDKTVFATLQTALEQFINGTKWTGSNFSTVEKIDCTFNIILNSMSGDNFSGEIQVTSNRPVYNSSYITPLFNYRDVDFTFTYTEGEMLEFTPNNISSNLIAVVSFYAYIVIGLDYDSFAPNGGASYFETAMQIVNAAQSFGVKGWTAFENDRNRYALALGLTQESMKPFHQLWYQYHRLGLDDMASNVERGKGQIYSALELLPKLKEVKTSNANLLFFSNTKLDEIAQVFGKSDAETKQELYKSLNTIFPTKSSILDKLKR
;
A
#
# COMPACT_ATOMS: atom_id res chain seq x y z
N MET A 1 -70.13 -4.45 -7.16
CA MET A 1 -69.24 -4.36 -5.98
C MET A 1 -67.86 -4.86 -6.36
N ASN A 2 -66.90 -3.94 -6.37
CA ASN A 2 -65.51 -4.13 -6.78
C ASN A 2 -64.80 -5.18 -5.91
N LYS A 3 -64.20 -6.20 -6.53
CA LYS A 3 -63.11 -6.97 -5.89
C LYS A 3 -61.83 -6.72 -6.68
N LYS A 4 -60.99 -5.89 -6.06
CA LYS A 4 -59.69 -5.44 -6.56
C LYS A 4 -58.75 -6.64 -6.68
N VAL A 5 -58.00 -6.64 -7.77
CA VAL A 5 -56.90 -7.56 -8.09
C VAL A 5 -55.81 -7.46 -7.01
N PRO A 6 -55.23 -8.57 -6.50
CA PRO A 6 -53.93 -8.51 -5.85
C PRO A 6 -52.86 -8.82 -6.91
N VAL A 7 -52.36 -7.77 -7.56
CA VAL A 7 -51.05 -7.75 -8.21
C VAL A 7 -50.04 -7.73 -7.07
N PHE A 8 -49.67 -8.90 -6.55
CA PHE A 8 -48.76 -8.99 -5.42
C PHE A 8 -47.92 -10.27 -5.47
N LEU A 9 -47.15 -10.50 -6.55
CA LEU A 9 -45.94 -11.35 -6.49
C LEU A 9 -45.13 -11.32 -7.80
N ALA A 10 -44.64 -10.15 -8.21
CA ALA A 10 -43.65 -10.06 -9.29
C ALA A 10 -42.71 -8.86 -9.11
N PHE A 11 -42.48 -8.43 -7.86
CA PHE A 11 -41.48 -7.40 -7.60
C PHE A 11 -40.12 -8.06 -7.35
N LEU A 12 -39.37 -8.16 -8.44
CA LEU A 12 -37.91 -8.06 -8.51
C LEU A 12 -37.13 -8.56 -7.28
N LEU A 13 -36.74 -9.83 -7.32
CA LEU A 13 -35.43 -10.25 -6.81
C LEU A 13 -34.37 -9.85 -7.84
N PHE A 14 -34.17 -8.55 -8.04
CA PHE A 14 -32.90 -8.06 -8.54
C PHE A 14 -31.98 -8.03 -7.32
N SER A 15 -31.26 -9.13 -7.11
CA SER A 15 -30.08 -9.12 -6.26
C SER A 15 -29.08 -8.17 -6.90
N ILE A 16 -29.12 -6.91 -6.48
CA ILE A 16 -28.10 -5.93 -6.83
C ILE A 16 -26.83 -6.48 -6.16
N THR A 17 -25.97 -7.13 -6.93
CA THR A 17 -24.61 -7.43 -6.49
C THR A 17 -23.94 -6.07 -6.35
N LEU A 18 -24.03 -5.49 -5.15
CA LEU A 18 -23.24 -4.34 -4.77
C LEU A 18 -21.78 -4.80 -4.85
N SER A 19 -21.07 -4.41 -5.91
CA SER A 19 -19.63 -4.57 -5.99
C SER A 19 -19.03 -3.82 -4.82
N ALA A 20 -18.53 -4.55 -3.82
CA ALA A 20 -17.68 -3.99 -2.80
C ALA A 20 -16.35 -3.63 -3.48
N GLN A 21 -16.22 -2.36 -3.87
CA GLN A 21 -14.93 -1.83 -4.28
C GLN A 21 -14.21 -1.40 -3.00
N GLU A 22 -13.16 -2.11 -2.64
CA GLU A 22 -12.40 -1.90 -1.40
C GLU A 22 -11.35 -0.80 -1.55
N LEU A 23 -10.83 -0.64 -2.76
CA LEU A 23 -9.89 0.40 -3.12
C LEU A 23 -10.61 1.55 -3.84
N ASN A 24 -10.12 2.76 -3.62
CA ASN A 24 -10.37 3.93 -4.46
C ASN A 24 -9.04 4.33 -5.12
N ALA A 25 -8.63 3.53 -6.10
CA ALA A 25 -7.36 3.66 -6.78
C ALA A 25 -7.45 4.64 -7.94
N LYS A 26 -6.50 5.58 -7.99
CA LYS A 26 -6.25 6.42 -9.16
C LYS A 26 -5.01 5.93 -9.90
N LEU A 27 -5.09 5.79 -11.22
CA LEU A 27 -3.93 5.45 -12.04
C LEU A 27 -3.46 6.66 -12.84
N ASN A 28 -2.17 6.96 -12.78
CA ASN A 28 -1.53 7.95 -13.64
C ASN A 28 -0.44 7.27 -14.47
N LEU A 29 -0.57 7.34 -15.80
CA LEU A 29 0.43 6.80 -16.71
C LEU A 29 1.22 7.93 -17.39
N ASN A 30 2.52 8.01 -17.09
CA ASN A 30 3.44 8.94 -17.74
C ASN A 30 4.22 8.23 -18.85
N THR A 31 4.00 8.67 -20.08
CA THR A 31 4.61 8.13 -21.30
C THR A 31 5.54 9.12 -21.99
N SER A 32 5.93 10.21 -21.31
CA SER A 32 6.75 11.29 -21.89
C SER A 32 8.11 10.84 -22.46
N LYS A 33 8.63 9.68 -22.02
CA LYS A 33 9.89 9.11 -22.51
C LYS A 33 9.73 8.21 -23.74
N ILE A 34 8.49 7.88 -24.12
CA ILE A 34 8.21 7.06 -25.31
C ILE A 34 7.91 7.98 -26.49
N SER A 35 8.72 7.84 -27.54
CA SER A 35 8.58 8.58 -28.80
C SER A 35 7.83 7.76 -29.85
N GLY A 36 6.97 8.41 -30.63
CA GLY A 36 6.44 7.85 -31.89
C GLY A 36 5.44 6.69 -31.76
N SER A 37 4.93 6.40 -30.57
CA SER A 37 3.89 5.38 -30.34
C SER A 37 2.47 5.94 -30.52
N ASP A 38 1.55 5.05 -30.90
CA ASP A 38 0.12 5.36 -30.85
C ASP A 38 -0.27 5.65 -29.39
N LYS A 39 -0.90 6.80 -29.15
CA LYS A 39 -1.27 7.21 -27.78
C LYS A 39 -2.51 6.49 -27.27
N THR A 40 -3.27 5.84 -28.15
CA THR A 40 -4.47 5.07 -27.81
C THR A 40 -4.16 3.94 -26.84
N VAL A 41 -3.13 3.14 -27.11
CA VAL A 41 -2.73 1.99 -26.28
C VAL A 41 -2.45 2.38 -24.82
N PHE A 42 -1.93 3.58 -24.57
CA PHE A 42 -1.67 4.06 -23.22
C PHE A 42 -2.93 4.48 -22.49
N ALA A 43 -3.85 5.13 -23.19
CA ALA A 43 -5.15 5.49 -22.61
C ALA A 43 -5.98 4.24 -22.29
N THR A 44 -5.94 3.23 -23.16
CA THR A 44 -6.62 1.96 -22.92
C THR A 44 -5.96 1.16 -21.80
N LEU A 45 -4.62 1.08 -21.75
CA LEU A 45 -3.88 0.48 -20.64
C LEU A 45 -4.23 1.16 -19.30
N GLN A 46 -4.24 2.49 -19.26
CA GLN A 46 -4.56 3.22 -18.04
C GLN A 46 -5.99 2.92 -17.58
N THR A 47 -6.94 2.94 -18.50
CA THR A 47 -8.34 2.63 -18.20
C THR A 47 -8.51 1.19 -17.73
N ALA A 48 -7.88 0.23 -18.41
CA ALA A 48 -7.94 -1.20 -18.07
C ALA A 48 -7.38 -1.48 -16.67
N LEU A 49 -6.24 -0.87 -16.33
CA LEU A 49 -5.63 -1.01 -15.01
C LEU A 49 -6.47 -0.37 -13.90
N GLU A 50 -7.03 0.82 -14.12
CA GLU A 50 -7.90 1.47 -13.13
C GLU A 50 -9.20 0.69 -12.90
N GLN A 51 -9.79 0.15 -13.98
CA GLN A 51 -10.95 -0.74 -13.90
C GLN A 51 -10.61 -2.06 -13.21
N PHE A 52 -9.45 -2.63 -13.50
CA PHE A 52 -8.97 -3.85 -12.86
C PHE A 52 -8.80 -3.65 -11.35
N ILE A 53 -8.10 -2.60 -10.92
CA ILE A 53 -7.84 -2.37 -9.49
C ILE A 53 -9.14 -2.11 -8.72
N ASN A 54 -10.00 -1.23 -9.24
CA ASN A 54 -11.23 -0.84 -8.56
C ASN A 54 -12.38 -1.84 -8.75
N GLY A 55 -12.33 -2.67 -9.80
CA GLY A 55 -13.35 -3.68 -10.10
C GLY A 55 -13.06 -5.05 -9.49
N THR A 56 -11.81 -5.31 -9.07
CA THR A 56 -11.42 -6.55 -8.41
C THR A 56 -11.91 -6.57 -6.97
N LYS A 57 -12.44 -7.73 -6.55
CA LYS A 57 -12.74 -8.02 -5.15
C LYS A 57 -11.49 -8.60 -4.49
N TRP A 58 -10.79 -7.80 -3.68
CA TRP A 58 -9.53 -8.21 -3.06
C TRP A 58 -9.73 -8.94 -1.73
N THR A 59 -10.83 -8.69 -1.02
CA THR A 59 -11.17 -9.37 0.23
C THR A 59 -12.47 -10.17 0.15
N GLY A 60 -12.64 -11.13 1.06
CA GLY A 60 -13.89 -11.89 1.22
C GLY A 60 -15.02 -11.10 1.90
N SER A 61 -14.78 -9.85 2.30
CA SER A 61 -15.71 -9.07 3.10
C SER A 61 -16.95 -8.66 2.29
N ASN A 62 -18.13 -9.07 2.75
CA ASN A 62 -19.43 -8.73 2.13
C ASN A 62 -20.11 -7.51 2.79
N PHE A 63 -19.35 -6.66 3.50
CA PHE A 63 -19.93 -5.58 4.28
C PHE A 63 -20.27 -4.36 3.41
N SER A 64 -21.49 -3.85 3.56
CA SER A 64 -22.11 -2.87 2.66
C SER A 64 -21.64 -1.43 2.83
N THR A 65 -20.58 -1.14 3.59
CA THR A 65 -20.03 0.21 3.78
C THR A 65 -18.63 0.11 4.41
N VAL A 66 -17.67 -0.52 3.73
CA VAL A 66 -16.25 -0.36 4.07
C VAL A 66 -15.81 0.98 3.47
N GLU A 67 -15.17 1.83 4.28
CA GLU A 67 -14.51 3.03 3.77
C GLU A 67 -13.45 2.61 2.75
N LYS A 68 -13.51 3.15 1.53
CA LYS A 68 -12.57 2.77 0.49
C LYS A 68 -11.17 3.27 0.84
N ILE A 69 -10.17 2.45 0.58
CA ILE A 69 -8.77 2.83 0.80
C ILE A 69 -8.31 3.69 -0.38
N ASP A 70 -8.00 4.96 -0.11
CA ASP A 70 -7.48 5.88 -1.10
C ASP A 70 -6.03 5.55 -1.44
N CYS A 71 -5.79 5.22 -2.72
CA CYS A 71 -4.46 4.91 -3.21
C CYS A 71 -4.20 5.44 -4.62
N THR A 72 -2.94 5.60 -4.97
CA THR A 72 -2.53 6.07 -6.30
C THR A 72 -1.39 5.21 -6.82
N PHE A 73 -1.54 4.77 -8.06
CA PHE A 73 -0.55 4.02 -8.81
C PHE A 73 -0.03 4.93 -9.92
N ASN A 74 1.20 5.40 -9.79
CA ASN A 74 1.85 6.24 -10.80
C ASN A 74 2.85 5.37 -11.56
N ILE A 75 2.62 5.17 -12.85
CA ILE A 75 3.51 4.40 -13.71
C ILE A 75 4.26 5.37 -14.63
N ILE A 76 5.57 5.23 -14.70
CA ILE A 76 6.41 5.94 -15.68
C ILE A 76 6.97 4.90 -16.64
N LEU A 77 6.57 4.95 -17.90
CA LEU A 77 7.12 4.08 -18.92
C LEU A 77 8.43 4.66 -19.45
N ASN A 78 9.48 3.85 -19.43
CA ASN A 78 10.82 4.20 -19.88
C ASN A 78 11.06 3.72 -21.33
N SER A 79 10.51 2.57 -21.73
CA SER A 79 10.62 2.06 -23.09
C SER A 79 9.44 1.17 -23.49
N MET A 80 9.26 1.01 -24.80
CA MET A 80 8.24 0.17 -25.42
C MET A 80 8.85 -0.52 -26.65
N SER A 81 8.56 -1.82 -26.84
CA SER A 81 8.95 -2.60 -28.01
C SER A 81 7.84 -3.59 -28.36
N GLY A 82 7.02 -3.21 -29.36
CA GLY A 82 5.73 -3.88 -29.60
C GLY A 82 4.87 -3.83 -28.33
N ASP A 83 4.39 -5.00 -27.90
CA ASP A 83 3.55 -5.14 -26.70
C ASP A 83 4.35 -5.23 -25.40
N ASN A 84 5.68 -5.09 -25.46
CA ASN A 84 6.55 -5.13 -24.27
C ASN A 84 6.83 -3.73 -23.75
N PHE A 85 6.61 -3.52 -22.46
CA PHE A 85 6.82 -2.27 -21.76
C PHE A 85 7.84 -2.44 -20.63
N SER A 86 8.65 -1.41 -20.42
CA SER A 86 9.55 -1.31 -19.27
C SER A 86 9.44 0.07 -18.65
N GLY A 87 9.43 0.13 -17.32
CA GLY A 87 9.17 1.33 -16.58
C GLY A 87 9.41 1.16 -15.09
N GLU A 88 8.79 2.06 -14.34
CA GLU A 88 8.76 2.06 -12.88
C GLU A 88 7.33 2.34 -12.42
N ILE A 89 7.00 1.84 -11.24
CA ILE A 89 5.71 2.08 -10.59
C ILE A 89 5.95 2.64 -9.19
N GLN A 90 5.21 3.70 -8.87
CA GLN A 90 5.19 4.34 -7.56
C GLN A 90 3.78 4.21 -7.00
N VAL A 91 3.66 3.50 -5.88
CA VAL A 91 2.38 3.29 -5.20
C VAL A 91 2.35 4.11 -3.93
N THR A 92 1.24 4.82 -3.73
CA THR A 92 0.96 5.56 -2.50
C THR A 92 -0.42 5.21 -1.95
N SER A 93 -0.57 5.25 -0.63
CA SER A 93 -1.86 5.14 0.04
C SER A 93 -1.90 6.00 1.29
N ASN A 94 -3.11 6.43 1.67
CA ASN A 94 -3.34 7.26 2.83
C ASN A 94 -4.61 6.84 3.55
N ARG A 95 -4.74 7.21 4.82
CA ARG A 95 -5.99 7.09 5.57
C ARG A 95 -6.31 8.38 6.34
N PRO A 96 -7.59 8.71 6.56
CA PRO A 96 -7.95 9.76 7.49
C PRO A 96 -7.63 9.34 8.94
N VAL A 97 -7.20 10.29 9.75
CA VAL A 97 -7.07 10.10 11.20
C VAL A 97 -8.43 10.30 11.85
N TYR A 98 -8.80 9.39 12.76
CA TYR A 98 -10.12 9.40 13.39
C TYR A 98 -10.42 10.74 14.06
N ASN A 99 -11.62 11.29 13.80
CA ASN A 99 -12.10 12.55 14.36
C ASN A 99 -11.16 13.74 14.11
N SER A 100 -10.45 13.75 12.98
CA SER A 100 -9.52 14.80 12.56
C SER A 100 -9.64 15.07 11.06
N SER A 101 -9.25 16.27 10.63
CA SER A 101 -9.08 16.58 9.20
C SER A 101 -7.72 16.14 8.66
N TYR A 102 -6.87 15.55 9.50
CA TYR A 102 -5.54 15.11 9.13
C TYR A 102 -5.60 13.79 8.37
N ILE A 103 -4.85 13.70 7.27
CA ILE A 103 -4.69 12.50 6.46
C ILE A 103 -3.26 12.03 6.64
N THR A 104 -3.09 10.78 7.09
CA THR A 104 -1.79 10.19 7.33
C THR A 104 -1.40 9.27 6.17
N PRO A 105 -0.16 9.37 5.64
CA PRO A 105 0.32 8.44 4.63
C PRO A 105 0.58 7.07 5.26
N LEU A 106 0.14 6.03 4.56
CA LEU A 106 0.33 4.63 4.92
C LEU A 106 1.38 3.95 4.05
N PHE A 107 1.47 4.30 2.77
CA PHE A 107 2.43 3.68 1.88
C PHE A 107 2.99 4.68 0.88
N ASN A 108 4.29 4.58 0.62
CA ASN A 108 5.01 5.34 -0.40
C ASN A 108 6.22 4.53 -0.89
N TYR A 109 6.02 3.76 -1.97
CA TYR A 109 7.02 2.83 -2.47
C TYR A 109 7.26 2.94 -3.98
N ARG A 110 8.54 3.11 -4.35
CA ARG A 110 9.01 3.13 -5.74
C ARG A 110 9.61 1.79 -6.12
N ASP A 111 9.09 1.20 -7.17
CA ASP A 111 9.62 -0.01 -7.80
C ASP A 111 10.12 0.32 -9.20
N VAL A 112 11.41 0.07 -9.42
CA VAL A 112 12.10 0.33 -10.69
C VAL A 112 12.15 -0.88 -11.61
N ASP A 113 11.76 -2.06 -11.11
CA ASP A 113 11.79 -3.33 -11.83
C ASP A 113 10.38 -3.66 -12.32
N PHE A 114 9.81 -2.78 -13.14
CA PHE A 114 8.46 -2.93 -13.70
C PHE A 114 8.49 -3.15 -15.22
N THR A 115 8.47 -4.41 -15.62
CA THR A 115 8.43 -4.84 -17.02
C THR A 115 7.21 -5.71 -17.27
N PHE A 116 6.46 -5.48 -18.33
CA PHE A 116 5.25 -6.25 -18.59
C PHE A 116 4.90 -6.28 -20.07
N THR A 117 4.04 -7.20 -20.44
CA THR A 117 3.38 -7.24 -21.75
C THR A 117 1.94 -6.74 -21.60
N TYR A 118 1.44 -6.01 -22.59
CA TYR A 118 0.04 -5.62 -22.67
C TYR A 118 -0.39 -5.53 -24.12
N THR A 119 -1.49 -6.20 -24.46
CA THR A 119 -2.14 -6.11 -25.77
C THR A 119 -3.45 -5.34 -25.62
N GLU A 120 -3.70 -4.40 -26.52
CA GLU A 120 -4.90 -3.56 -26.44
C GLU A 120 -6.19 -4.40 -26.46
N GLY A 121 -7.09 -4.10 -25.52
CA GLY A 121 -8.34 -4.82 -25.35
C GLY A 121 -8.24 -6.11 -24.56
N GLU A 122 -7.05 -6.47 -24.03
CA GLU A 122 -6.94 -7.61 -23.12
C GLU A 122 -7.71 -7.35 -21.82
N MET A 123 -8.41 -8.38 -21.35
CA MET A 123 -9.10 -8.33 -20.07
C MET A 123 -8.12 -8.67 -18.95
N LEU A 124 -7.93 -7.73 -18.03
CA LEU A 124 -7.12 -7.92 -16.85
C LEU A 124 -7.98 -8.52 -15.73
N GLU A 125 -7.64 -9.74 -15.30
CA GLU A 125 -8.37 -10.46 -14.26
C GLU A 125 -7.40 -11.12 -13.28
N PHE A 126 -7.66 -10.95 -11.99
CA PHE A 126 -6.88 -11.58 -10.94
C PHE A 126 -7.53 -12.89 -10.51
N THR A 127 -6.83 -14.00 -10.73
CA THR A 127 -7.19 -15.30 -10.17
C THR A 127 -6.11 -15.72 -9.17
N PRO A 128 -6.42 -15.86 -7.86
CA PRO A 128 -5.42 -16.16 -6.83
C PRO A 128 -4.53 -17.38 -7.12
N ASN A 129 -5.11 -18.40 -7.76
CA ASN A 129 -4.42 -19.67 -8.07
C ASN A 129 -3.77 -19.69 -9.46
N ASN A 130 -3.97 -18.66 -10.28
CA ASN A 130 -3.47 -18.60 -11.64
C ASN A 130 -3.27 -17.16 -12.10
N ILE A 131 -2.08 -16.61 -11.82
CA ILE A 131 -1.73 -15.26 -12.23
C ILE A 131 -1.21 -15.33 -13.67
N SER A 132 -1.92 -14.71 -14.60
CA SER A 132 -1.69 -14.88 -16.04
C SER A 132 -0.56 -14.02 -16.61
N SER A 133 -0.22 -12.89 -15.97
CA SER A 133 0.81 -11.98 -16.45
C SER A 133 1.54 -11.24 -15.33
N ASN A 134 2.73 -10.73 -15.64
CA ASN A 134 3.48 -9.91 -14.69
C ASN A 134 2.79 -8.57 -14.39
N LEU A 135 2.03 -8.01 -15.35
CA LEU A 135 1.24 -6.80 -15.13
C LEU A 135 0.24 -7.00 -13.98
N ILE A 136 -0.54 -8.08 -14.09
CA ILE A 136 -1.53 -8.47 -13.09
C ILE A 136 -0.84 -8.78 -11.77
N ALA A 137 0.28 -9.50 -11.78
CA ALA A 137 1.04 -9.85 -10.58
C ALA A 137 1.50 -8.61 -9.80
N VAL A 138 2.17 -7.66 -10.46
CA VAL A 138 2.71 -6.46 -9.80
C VAL A 138 1.59 -5.60 -9.22
N VAL A 139 0.53 -5.37 -9.99
CA VAL A 139 -0.58 -4.51 -9.54
C VAL A 139 -1.34 -5.17 -8.39
N SER A 140 -1.60 -6.47 -8.48
CA SER A 140 -2.26 -7.24 -7.42
C SER A 140 -1.42 -7.29 -6.15
N PHE A 141 -0.11 -7.50 -6.28
CA PHE A 141 0.82 -7.47 -5.16
C PHE A 141 0.70 -6.15 -4.38
N TYR A 142 0.77 -5.01 -5.07
CA TYR A 142 0.68 -3.72 -4.41
C TYR A 142 -0.71 -3.41 -3.85
N ALA A 143 -1.78 -3.89 -4.49
CA ALA A 143 -3.13 -3.82 -3.92
C ALA A 143 -3.19 -4.52 -2.56
N TYR A 144 -2.69 -5.76 -2.45
CA TYR A 144 -2.66 -6.49 -1.17
C TYR A 144 -1.73 -5.87 -0.13
N ILE A 145 -0.60 -5.27 -0.53
CA ILE A 145 0.25 -4.51 0.40
C ILE A 145 -0.49 -3.30 0.98
N VAL A 146 -1.18 -2.53 0.12
CA VAL A 146 -1.98 -1.36 0.54
C VAL A 146 -3.09 -1.79 1.51
N ILE A 147 -3.84 -2.84 1.17
CA ILE A 147 -4.93 -3.36 2.02
C ILE A 147 -4.38 -3.88 3.35
N GLY A 148 -3.28 -4.64 3.33
CA GLY A 148 -2.67 -5.16 4.55
C GLY A 148 -2.23 -4.06 5.50
N LEU A 149 -1.55 -3.02 4.99
CA LEU A 149 -1.10 -1.89 5.81
C LEU A 149 -2.28 -1.06 6.36
N ASP A 150 -3.38 -0.96 5.62
CA ASP A 150 -4.60 -0.32 6.11
C ASP A 150 -5.20 -1.12 7.28
N TYR A 151 -5.41 -2.43 7.12
CA TYR A 151 -6.00 -3.26 8.18
C TYR A 151 -5.10 -3.34 9.43
N ASP A 152 -3.79 -3.45 9.26
CA ASP A 152 -2.82 -3.39 10.37
C ASP A 152 -2.87 -2.06 11.13
N SER A 153 -3.24 -0.97 10.45
CA SER A 153 -3.35 0.34 11.09
C SER A 153 -4.58 0.46 11.99
N PHE A 154 -5.57 -0.44 11.86
CA PHE A 154 -6.81 -0.45 12.65
C PHE A 154 -6.87 -1.57 13.70
N ALA A 155 -6.15 -2.67 13.49
CA ALA A 155 -6.13 -3.80 14.42
C ALA A 155 -4.72 -4.41 14.52
N PRO A 156 -4.32 -4.91 15.71
CA PRO A 156 -3.05 -5.62 15.83
C PRO A 156 -3.01 -6.81 14.88
N ASN A 157 -2.03 -6.82 13.97
CA ASN A 157 -1.86 -7.89 12.98
C ASN A 157 -3.09 -8.10 12.06
N GLY A 158 -3.89 -7.05 11.85
CA GLY A 158 -5.08 -7.11 10.99
C GLY A 158 -4.77 -7.34 9.50
N GLY A 159 -3.55 -7.03 9.07
CA GLY A 159 -3.06 -7.13 7.70
C GLY A 159 -2.55 -8.52 7.29
N ALA A 160 -2.37 -9.43 8.25
CA ALA A 160 -1.60 -10.66 8.06
C ALA A 160 -2.04 -11.50 6.85
N SER A 161 -3.35 -11.76 6.70
CA SER A 161 -3.87 -12.55 5.57
C SER A 161 -3.61 -11.92 4.21
N TYR A 162 -3.56 -10.59 4.14
CA TYR A 162 -3.29 -9.86 2.91
C TYR A 162 -1.80 -9.89 2.57
N PHE A 163 -0.91 -9.80 3.56
CA PHE A 163 0.52 -9.99 3.35
C PHE A 163 0.86 -11.43 2.96
N GLU A 164 0.18 -12.43 3.53
CA GLU A 164 0.30 -13.83 3.09
C GLU A 164 -0.10 -13.99 1.62
N THR A 165 -1.20 -13.34 1.20
CA THR A 165 -1.62 -13.35 -0.20
C THR A 165 -0.60 -12.63 -1.11
N ALA A 166 -0.04 -11.51 -0.67
CA ALA A 166 1.05 -10.83 -1.38
C ALA A 166 2.29 -11.75 -1.53
N MET A 167 2.61 -12.53 -0.50
CA MET A 167 3.69 -13.51 -0.57
C MET A 167 3.36 -14.69 -1.50
N GLN A 168 2.11 -15.13 -1.57
CA GLN A 168 1.67 -16.12 -2.56
C GLN A 168 1.84 -15.60 -3.99
N ILE A 169 1.49 -14.33 -4.25
CA ILE A 169 1.72 -13.66 -5.54
C ILE A 169 3.21 -13.65 -5.89
N VAL A 170 4.08 -13.31 -4.93
CA VAL A 170 5.54 -13.35 -5.11
C VAL A 170 5.99 -14.75 -5.54
N ASN A 171 5.53 -15.79 -4.86
CA ASN A 171 5.92 -17.17 -5.18
C ASN A 171 5.43 -17.61 -6.56
N ALA A 172 4.20 -17.25 -6.95
CA ALA A 172 3.66 -17.54 -8.27
C ALA A 172 4.42 -16.79 -9.37
N ALA A 173 4.74 -15.51 -9.15
CA ALA A 173 5.36 -14.65 -10.16
C ALA A 173 6.82 -14.97 -10.47
N GLN A 174 7.49 -15.81 -9.66
CA GLN A 174 8.85 -16.28 -9.96
C GLN A 174 8.94 -17.04 -11.28
N SER A 175 7.86 -17.73 -11.71
CA SER A 175 7.85 -18.46 -12.98
C SER A 175 7.93 -17.57 -14.21
N PHE A 176 7.65 -16.26 -14.08
CA PHE A 176 7.79 -15.31 -15.19
C PHE A 176 9.25 -15.00 -15.54
N GLY A 177 10.21 -15.33 -14.67
CA GLY A 177 11.63 -15.10 -14.93
C GLY A 177 12.02 -13.63 -15.06
N VAL A 178 11.19 -12.72 -14.52
CA VAL A 178 11.44 -11.27 -14.48
C VAL A 178 11.93 -10.83 -13.11
N LYS A 179 12.66 -9.72 -13.07
CA LYS A 179 13.20 -9.15 -11.84
C LYS A 179 12.08 -8.74 -10.88
N GLY A 180 12.43 -8.63 -9.61
CA GLY A 180 11.61 -8.13 -8.50
C GLY A 180 11.02 -9.22 -7.62
N TRP A 181 10.97 -10.48 -8.07
CA TRP A 181 10.24 -11.57 -7.43
C TRP A 181 11.09 -12.58 -6.66
N THR A 182 12.42 -12.49 -6.76
CA THR A 182 13.32 -13.47 -6.16
C THR A 182 14.12 -12.90 -4.98
N ALA A 183 14.55 -13.78 -4.07
CA ALA A 183 15.25 -13.39 -2.85
C ALA A 183 16.67 -12.84 -3.08
N PHE A 184 17.33 -13.26 -4.16
CA PHE A 184 18.77 -13.08 -4.34
C PHE A 184 19.15 -11.91 -5.26
N GLU A 185 18.17 -11.17 -5.78
CA GLU A 185 18.43 -10.01 -6.65
C GLU A 185 18.90 -8.79 -5.88
N ASN A 186 18.12 -8.35 -4.90
CA ASN A 186 18.44 -7.24 -4.01
C ASN A 186 17.54 -7.24 -2.77
N ASP A 187 17.93 -6.47 -1.75
CA ASP A 187 17.18 -6.32 -0.49
C ASP A 187 16.02 -5.31 -0.55
N ARG A 188 15.65 -4.83 -1.74
CA ARG A 188 14.71 -3.73 -1.99
C ARG A 188 13.77 -4.05 -3.16
N ASN A 189 13.24 -5.27 -3.16
CA ASN A 189 12.32 -5.75 -4.17
C ASN A 189 11.00 -6.25 -3.56
N ARG A 190 10.07 -6.68 -4.41
CA ARG A 190 8.74 -7.15 -4.00
C ARG A 190 8.83 -8.37 -3.07
N TYR A 191 9.77 -9.28 -3.34
CA TYR A 191 10.05 -10.41 -2.45
C TYR A 191 10.46 -9.95 -1.04
N ALA A 192 11.45 -9.05 -0.93
CA ALA A 192 11.95 -8.57 0.36
C ALA A 192 10.87 -7.82 1.15
N LEU A 193 10.03 -7.04 0.46
CA LEU A 193 8.88 -6.34 1.05
C LEU A 193 7.85 -7.33 1.62
N ALA A 194 7.39 -8.31 0.84
CA ALA A 194 6.44 -9.30 1.34
C ALA A 194 7.00 -10.14 2.47
N LEU A 195 8.22 -10.68 2.31
CA LEU A 195 8.86 -11.49 3.34
C LEU A 195 8.95 -10.74 4.67
N GLY A 196 9.33 -9.46 4.62
CA GLY A 196 9.42 -8.63 5.82
C GLY A 196 8.07 -8.39 6.49
N LEU A 197 6.95 -8.49 5.77
CA LEU A 197 5.60 -8.30 6.31
C LEU A 197 4.91 -9.62 6.70
N THR A 198 5.54 -10.76 6.46
CA THR A 198 4.98 -12.09 6.80
C THR A 198 5.81 -12.84 7.83
N GLN A 199 7.11 -12.56 7.94
CA GLN A 199 7.99 -13.35 8.80
C GLN A 199 7.77 -13.05 10.29
N GLU A 200 7.85 -14.09 11.11
CA GLU A 200 7.67 -14.02 12.57
C GLU A 200 8.59 -12.99 13.25
N SER A 201 9.83 -12.89 12.80
CA SER A 201 10.83 -11.93 13.32
C SER A 201 10.44 -10.46 13.09
N MET A 202 9.46 -10.20 12.21
CA MET A 202 8.96 -8.87 11.89
C MET A 202 7.62 -8.56 12.56
N LYS A 203 7.11 -9.41 13.45
CA LYS A 203 5.95 -9.07 14.30
C LYS A 203 6.01 -7.70 14.98
N PRO A 204 7.17 -7.21 15.45
CA PRO A 204 7.27 -5.86 16.00
C PRO A 204 6.87 -4.75 15.01
N PHE A 205 6.93 -5.00 13.70
CA PHE A 205 6.49 -4.05 12.68
C PHE A 205 4.98 -3.86 12.71
N HIS A 206 4.21 -4.95 12.77
CA HIS A 206 2.75 -4.89 12.87
C HIS A 206 2.31 -4.20 14.18
N GLN A 207 3.01 -4.48 15.28
CA GLN A 207 2.77 -3.78 16.55
C GLN A 207 3.05 -2.28 16.43
N LEU A 208 4.20 -1.91 15.86
CA LEU A 208 4.56 -0.52 15.60
C LEU A 208 3.47 0.15 14.77
N TRP A 209 3.04 -0.48 13.68
CA TRP A 209 2.08 0.08 12.74
C TRP A 209 0.72 0.32 13.39
N TYR A 210 0.19 -0.66 14.12
CA TYR A 210 -1.05 -0.52 14.88
C TYR A 210 -0.95 0.57 15.96
N GLN A 211 0.11 0.54 16.78
CA GLN A 211 0.27 1.47 17.90
C GLN A 211 0.46 2.90 17.41
N TYR A 212 1.22 3.09 16.33
CA TYR A 212 1.44 4.40 15.73
C TYR A 212 0.12 5.03 15.25
N HIS A 213 -0.70 4.27 14.52
CA HIS A 213 -1.90 4.80 13.89
C HIS A 213 -3.11 4.80 14.84
N ARG A 214 -3.50 3.65 15.38
CA ARG A 214 -4.73 3.50 16.17
C ARG A 214 -4.61 4.02 17.59
N LEU A 215 -3.48 3.78 18.25
CA LEU A 215 -3.28 4.22 19.64
C LEU A 215 -2.58 5.59 19.71
N GLY A 216 -1.85 5.96 18.67
CA GLY A 216 -1.16 7.23 18.54
C GLY A 216 -2.02 8.29 17.87
N LEU A 217 -2.02 8.32 16.54
CA LEU A 217 -2.66 9.37 15.75
C LEU A 217 -4.16 9.52 16.03
N ASP A 218 -4.92 8.42 16.02
CA ASP A 218 -6.38 8.46 16.25
C ASP A 218 -6.73 8.94 17.67
N ASP A 219 -5.84 8.70 18.62
CA ASP A 219 -6.04 9.07 20.02
C ASP A 219 -5.72 10.55 20.29
N MET A 220 -4.91 11.18 19.44
CA MET A 220 -4.56 12.60 19.56
C MET A 220 -5.76 13.53 19.46
N ALA A 221 -6.82 13.13 18.76
CA ALA A 221 -8.09 13.88 18.72
C ALA A 221 -8.71 14.01 20.12
N SER A 222 -8.47 13.04 21.00
CA SER A 222 -8.93 13.05 22.39
C SER A 222 -7.87 13.62 23.34
N ASN A 223 -6.60 13.21 23.18
CA ASN A 223 -5.49 13.69 24.01
C ASN A 223 -4.16 13.61 23.25
N VAL A 224 -3.62 14.79 22.90
CA VAL A 224 -2.39 14.92 22.11
C VAL A 224 -1.17 14.29 22.79
N GLU A 225 -0.97 14.53 24.09
CA GLU A 225 0.23 14.05 24.79
C GLU A 225 0.20 12.53 25.00
N ARG A 226 -0.98 11.96 25.28
CA ARG A 226 -1.18 10.51 25.31
C ARG A 226 -0.89 9.88 23.95
N GLY A 227 -1.44 10.44 22.87
CA GLY A 227 -1.20 9.96 21.50
C GLY A 227 0.28 10.06 21.12
N LYS A 228 0.97 11.16 21.46
CA LYS A 228 2.41 11.29 21.24
C LYS A 228 3.21 10.24 22.01
N GLY A 229 2.85 9.97 23.27
CA GLY A 229 3.47 8.91 24.05
C GLY A 229 3.34 7.54 23.38
N GLN A 230 2.16 7.22 22.82
CA GLN A 230 1.95 5.98 22.07
C GLN A 230 2.80 5.91 20.80
N ILE A 231 2.92 7.01 20.06
CA ILE A 231 3.81 7.06 18.90
C ILE A 231 5.26 6.89 19.34
N TYR A 232 5.70 7.56 20.40
CA TYR A 232 7.06 7.44 20.92
C TYR A 232 7.40 5.98 21.24
N SER A 233 6.55 5.29 22.01
CA SER A 233 6.71 3.88 22.34
C SER A 233 6.68 2.96 21.10
N ALA A 234 5.89 3.30 20.07
CA ALA A 234 5.93 2.55 18.82
C ALA A 234 7.30 2.68 18.12
N LEU A 235 7.91 3.87 18.15
CA LEU A 235 9.22 4.11 17.53
C LEU A 235 10.37 3.39 18.25
N GLU A 236 10.23 3.04 19.53
CA GLU A 236 11.18 2.20 20.27
C GLU A 236 11.30 0.77 19.74
N LEU A 237 10.38 0.35 18.85
CA LEU A 237 10.45 -0.95 18.17
C LEU A 237 11.37 -0.92 16.94
N LEU A 238 11.70 0.24 16.40
CA LEU A 238 12.53 0.37 15.20
C LEU A 238 13.96 -0.21 15.35
N PRO A 239 14.68 -0.03 16.47
CA PRO A 239 15.98 -0.67 16.68
C PRO A 239 15.90 -2.20 16.56
N LYS A 240 14.87 -2.84 17.14
CA LYS A 240 14.68 -4.29 17.05
C LYS A 240 14.47 -4.74 15.60
N LEU A 241 13.71 -3.98 14.82
CA LEU A 241 13.49 -4.25 13.39
C LEU A 241 14.77 -4.10 12.56
N LYS A 242 15.65 -3.17 12.95
CA LYS A 242 16.95 -2.96 12.30
C LYS A 242 17.91 -4.13 12.54
N GLU A 243 17.86 -4.74 13.73
CA GLU A 243 18.67 -5.90 14.11
C GLU A 243 18.29 -7.17 13.32
N VAL A 244 17.01 -7.34 12.98
CA VAL A 244 16.54 -8.49 12.18
C VAL A 244 17.22 -8.51 10.80
N LYS A 245 17.25 -7.37 10.12
CA LYS A 245 17.98 -7.22 8.85
C LYS A 245 18.38 -5.76 8.62
N THR A 246 19.69 -5.51 8.50
CA THR A 246 20.23 -4.16 8.33
C THR A 246 19.69 -3.44 7.09
N SER A 247 19.47 -4.16 6.00
CA SER A 247 18.80 -3.67 4.79
C SER A 247 17.42 -4.33 4.68
N ASN A 248 16.40 -3.59 5.11
CA ASN A 248 15.03 -4.07 5.16
C ASN A 248 14.15 -3.15 4.31
N ALA A 249 13.51 -3.71 3.28
CA ALA A 249 12.55 -3.01 2.43
C ALA A 249 11.46 -2.32 3.27
N ASN A 250 11.11 -2.89 4.42
CA ASN A 250 10.08 -2.36 5.31
C ASN A 250 10.52 -1.10 6.05
N LEU A 251 11.74 -1.10 6.56
CA LEU A 251 12.33 0.10 7.16
C LEU A 251 12.52 1.19 6.10
N LEU A 252 12.84 0.82 4.86
CA LEU A 252 12.96 1.79 3.78
C LEU A 252 11.61 2.46 3.46
N PHE A 253 10.54 1.69 3.24
CA PHE A 253 9.23 2.31 2.97
C PHE A 253 8.70 3.05 4.19
N PHE A 254 8.91 2.52 5.40
CA PHE A 254 8.59 3.23 6.64
C PHE A 254 9.26 4.60 6.65
N SER A 255 10.56 4.65 6.33
CA SER A 255 11.30 5.91 6.32
C SER A 255 10.78 6.92 5.30
N ASN A 256 10.37 6.45 4.11
CA ASN A 256 9.84 7.28 3.04
C ASN A 256 8.41 7.76 3.31
N THR A 257 7.69 7.07 4.19
CA THR A 257 6.28 7.34 4.47
C THR A 257 6.11 8.15 5.75
N LYS A 258 6.84 7.82 6.82
CA LYS A 258 6.54 8.30 8.18
C LYS A 258 7.51 9.31 8.76
N LEU A 259 8.75 9.44 8.28
CA LEU A 259 9.73 10.31 8.94
C LEU A 259 9.35 11.80 8.90
N ASP A 260 8.77 12.28 7.80
CA ASP A 260 8.28 13.66 7.74
C ASP A 260 7.11 13.89 8.70
N GLU A 261 6.20 12.93 8.84
CA GLU A 261 5.09 13.00 9.80
C GLU A 261 5.60 12.97 11.24
N ILE A 262 6.56 12.10 11.56
CA ILE A 262 7.21 12.05 12.87
C ILE A 262 7.87 13.40 13.20
N ALA A 263 8.59 13.99 12.24
CA ALA A 263 9.19 15.31 12.43
C ALA A 263 8.13 16.40 12.68
N GLN A 264 6.96 16.31 12.05
CA GLN A 264 5.86 17.25 12.28
C GLN A 264 5.21 17.06 13.66
N VAL A 265 4.94 15.82 14.05
CA VAL A 265 4.31 15.46 15.34
C VAL A 265 5.19 15.90 16.52
N PHE A 266 6.50 15.62 16.44
CA PHE A 266 7.43 15.88 17.55
C PHE A 266 8.20 17.20 17.43
N GLY A 267 8.08 17.94 16.31
CA GLY A 267 8.80 19.21 16.12
C GLY A 267 8.47 20.29 17.16
N LYS A 268 7.32 20.16 17.84
CA LYS A 268 6.89 21.04 18.94
C LYS A 268 7.00 20.41 20.34
N SER A 269 7.62 19.23 20.46
CA SER A 269 7.88 18.61 21.76
C SER A 269 9.06 19.28 22.47
N ASP A 270 9.27 18.93 23.74
CA ASP A 270 10.38 19.41 24.55
C ASP A 270 11.74 19.00 23.96
N ALA A 271 12.80 19.70 24.37
CA ALA A 271 14.14 19.54 23.80
C ALA A 271 14.72 18.14 24.05
N GLU A 272 14.41 17.52 25.18
CA GLU A 272 14.92 16.20 25.56
C GLU A 272 14.32 15.12 24.64
N THR A 273 12.99 15.06 24.52
CA THR A 273 12.29 14.14 23.61
C THR A 273 12.79 14.28 22.17
N LYS A 274 12.95 15.52 21.69
CA LYS A 274 13.44 15.79 20.33
C LYS A 274 14.87 15.27 20.11
N GLN A 275 15.76 15.46 21.09
CA GLN A 275 17.15 15.01 21.01
C GLN A 275 17.25 13.48 21.03
N GLU A 276 16.46 12.81 21.87
CA GLU A 276 16.42 11.34 21.95
C GLU A 276 15.91 10.71 20.65
N LEU A 277 14.80 11.23 20.10
CA LEU A 277 14.26 10.79 18.82
C LEU A 277 15.25 11.03 17.68
N TYR A 278 15.87 12.21 17.62
CA TYR A 278 16.88 12.50 16.60
C TYR A 278 18.02 11.47 16.65
N LYS A 279 18.57 11.20 17.85
CA LYS A 279 19.66 10.25 18.03
C LYS A 279 19.27 8.85 17.55
N SER A 280 18.12 8.34 18.01
CA SER A 280 17.63 7.01 17.66
C SER A 280 17.35 6.87 16.15
N LEU A 281 16.57 7.79 15.58
CA LEU A 281 16.17 7.75 14.17
C LEU A 281 17.35 7.98 13.23
N ASN A 282 18.33 8.82 13.59
CA ASN A 282 19.50 9.07 12.74
C ASN A 282 20.46 7.88 12.73
N THR A 283 20.52 7.08 13.81
CA THR A 283 21.25 5.81 13.82
C THR A 283 20.60 4.79 12.86
N ILE A 284 19.27 4.75 12.80
CA ILE A 284 18.53 3.78 11.97
C ILE A 284 18.48 4.22 10.50
N PHE A 285 18.29 5.52 10.26
CA PHE A 285 18.08 6.15 8.95
C PHE A 285 19.11 7.27 8.66
N PRO A 286 20.41 6.96 8.59
CA PRO A 286 21.45 7.97 8.45
C PRO A 286 21.37 8.77 7.13
N THR A 287 20.71 8.24 6.10
CA THR A 287 20.52 8.92 4.81
C THR A 287 19.35 9.92 4.81
N LYS A 288 18.64 10.08 5.93
CA LYS A 288 17.44 10.92 6.07
C LYS A 288 17.68 12.18 6.91
N SER A 289 18.95 12.58 7.09
CA SER A 289 19.33 13.69 7.97
C SER A 289 18.61 15.01 7.65
N SER A 290 18.34 15.32 6.37
CA SER A 290 17.59 16.54 6.01
C SER A 290 16.18 16.62 6.61
N ILE A 291 15.51 15.47 6.77
CA ILE A 291 14.20 15.37 7.42
C ILE A 291 14.38 15.42 8.94
N LEU A 292 15.33 14.62 9.46
CA LEU A 292 15.57 14.48 10.89
C LEU A 292 16.11 15.75 11.55
N ASP A 293 16.80 16.61 10.81
CA ASP A 293 17.30 17.90 11.29
C ASP A 293 16.18 18.85 11.74
N LYS A 294 14.93 18.62 11.32
CA LYS A 294 13.76 19.32 11.83
C LYS A 294 13.52 19.07 13.33
N LEU A 295 14.01 17.96 13.87
CA LEU A 295 13.95 17.65 15.30
C LEU A 295 15.05 18.35 16.11
N LYS A 296 16.12 18.87 15.47
CA LYS A 296 17.16 19.65 16.17
C LYS A 296 16.74 21.09 16.48
N ARG A 297 15.77 21.60 15.72
CA ARG A 297 15.27 22.97 15.81
C ARG A 297 14.17 23.03 16.86
#